data_AF-A0A8R1ILM2-F1
#
_entry.id   AF-A0A8R1ILM2-F1
#
_cell.length_a   1.000
_cell.length_b   1.000
_cell.length_c   1.000
_cell.angle_alpha   90.00
_cell.angle_beta   90.00
_cell.angle_gamma   90.00
#
_symmetry.space_group_name_H-M   'P 1'
#
loop_
_entity.id
_entity.type
_entity.pdbx_description
1 polymer ?
#
loop_
_entity_poly.entity_id
_entity_poly.type
_entity_poly.pdbx_seq_one_letter_code
_entity_poly.pdbx_strand_id
1 'polypeptide(L)'
;MDKRYKLAEETFVMVVGPERDKPLFKFMLSRCYIRNKKPQKAWDIMTKSENTNDRLNLLKLIAHDCYIATEYYFSTKAFHEIEKLDPSPENWNGKRGACAGLFRQLTTQKNDQVLVHQMREVLQLIDSNHHPNCEFLLKVIRSWGESHNVPLTI
;
A
#
# COMPACT_ATOMS: atom_id res chain seq x y z
N MET A 1 -1.41 11.42 16.06
CA MET A 1 -1.98 12.05 14.85
C MET A 1 -1.45 13.48 14.78
N ASP A 2 -0.73 13.86 13.73
CA ASP A 2 -0.18 15.22 13.60
C ASP A 2 -1.32 16.19 13.24
N LYS A 3 -1.55 17.18 14.10
CA LYS A 3 -2.63 18.17 13.96
C LYS A 3 -2.56 18.92 12.62
N ARG A 4 -1.37 19.06 12.03
CA ARG A 4 -1.16 19.78 10.77
C ARG A 4 -1.75 19.04 9.56
N TYR A 5 -1.60 17.71 9.51
CA TYR A 5 -2.17 16.92 8.40
C TYR A 5 -3.69 16.84 8.45
N LYS A 6 -4.28 16.87 9.65
CA LYS A 6 -5.73 16.95 9.82
C LYS A 6 -6.28 18.26 9.23
N LEU A 7 -5.72 19.40 9.63
CA LEU A 7 -6.11 20.71 9.11
C LEU A 7 -5.88 20.83 7.60
N ALA A 8 -4.77 20.27 7.10
CA ALA A 8 -4.49 20.25 5.68
C ALA A 8 -5.56 19.46 4.90
N GLU A 9 -5.95 18.27 5.36
CA GLU A 9 -7.04 17.49 4.73
C GLU A 9 -8.34 18.30 4.70
N GLU A 10 -8.74 18.88 5.84
CA GLU A 10 -9.97 19.69 5.94
C GLU A 10 -9.95 20.86 4.96
N THR A 11 -8.82 21.56 4.86
CA THR A 11 -8.64 22.67 3.92
C THR A 11 -8.67 22.22 2.46
N PHE A 12 -7.95 21.15 2.11
CA PHE A 12 -7.91 20.66 0.73
C PHE A 12 -9.28 20.17 0.26
N VAL A 13 -10.07 19.55 1.14
CA VAL A 13 -11.41 19.05 0.78
C VAL A 13 -12.37 20.19 0.41
N MET A 14 -12.20 21.38 0.99
CA MET A 14 -13.02 22.56 0.69
C MET A 14 -12.72 23.20 -0.67
N VAL A 15 -11.59 22.90 -1.31
CA VAL A 15 -11.23 23.46 -2.61
C VAL A 15 -12.17 22.92 -3.69
N VAL A 16 -12.82 23.79 -4.46
CA VAL A 16 -13.77 23.42 -5.52
C VAL A 16 -13.30 23.91 -6.89
N GLY A 17 -13.90 23.37 -7.95
CA GLY A 17 -13.62 23.78 -9.33
C GLY A 17 -12.40 23.09 -9.97
N PRO A 18 -11.87 23.63 -11.08
CA PRO A 18 -10.89 22.97 -11.95
C PRO A 18 -9.53 22.72 -11.28
N GLU A 19 -9.24 23.38 -10.16
CA GLU A 19 -8.02 23.13 -9.38
C GLU A 19 -7.94 21.69 -8.88
N ARG A 20 -9.07 21.01 -8.66
CA ARG A 20 -9.11 19.62 -8.21
C ARG A 20 -8.58 18.63 -9.25
N ASP A 21 -8.62 19.02 -10.52
CA ASP A 21 -8.18 18.16 -11.63
C ASP A 21 -6.67 18.20 -11.81
N LYS A 22 -6.00 19.22 -11.27
CA LYS A 22 -4.55 19.39 -11.36
C LYS A 22 -3.82 18.24 -10.65
N PRO A 23 -2.77 17.65 -11.27
CA PRO A 23 -2.01 16.55 -10.68
C PRO A 23 -1.45 16.88 -9.29
N LEU A 24 -0.90 18.09 -9.13
CA LEU A 24 -0.33 18.54 -7.85
C LEU A 24 -1.36 18.51 -6.71
N PHE A 25 -2.60 18.93 -6.99
CA PHE A 25 -3.68 18.89 -6.00
C PHE A 25 -3.99 17.44 -5.58
N LYS A 26 -4.15 16.55 -6.56
CA LYS A 26 -4.39 15.11 -6.32
C LYS A 26 -3.26 14.49 -5.49
N PHE A 27 -2.00 14.84 -5.78
CA PHE A 27 -0.83 14.35 -5.05
C PHE A 27 -0.82 14.83 -3.60
N MET A 28 -1.03 16.13 -3.36
CA MET A 28 -1.02 16.70 -2.00
C MET A 28 -2.17 16.18 -1.15
N LEU A 29 -3.37 16.08 -1.72
CA LEU A 29 -4.52 15.51 -1.02
C LEU A 29 -4.30 14.03 -0.67
N SER A 30 -3.72 13.26 -1.59
CA SER A 30 -3.35 11.85 -1.33
C SER A 30 -2.37 11.71 -0.17
N ARG A 31 -1.33 12.57 -0.08
CA ARG A 31 -0.42 12.57 1.07
C ARG A 31 -1.13 12.87 2.38
N CYS A 32 -2.04 13.84 2.38
CA CYS A 32 -2.83 14.17 3.58
C CYS A 32 -3.67 12.97 4.03
N TYR A 33 -4.35 12.29 3.10
CA TYR A 33 -5.12 11.09 3.42
C TYR A 33 -4.26 9.97 4.01
N ILE A 34 -3.10 9.68 3.43
CA ILE A 34 -2.20 8.64 3.96
C ILE A 34 -1.73 8.99 5.38
N ARG A 35 -1.29 10.23 5.60
CA ARG A 35 -0.82 10.70 6.92
C ARG A 35 -1.93 10.72 7.97
N ASN A 36 -3.19 10.84 7.54
CA ASN A 36 -4.37 10.77 8.39
C ASN A 36 -4.97 9.35 8.48
N LYS A 37 -4.22 8.30 8.14
CA LYS A 37 -4.66 6.89 8.26
C LYS A 37 -5.88 6.56 7.39
N LYS A 38 -5.97 7.18 6.22
CA LYS A 38 -7.01 6.96 5.20
C LYS A 38 -6.42 6.57 3.83
N PRO A 39 -5.52 5.59 3.74
CA PRO A 39 -4.85 5.24 2.48
C PRO A 39 -5.82 4.79 1.36
N GLN A 40 -6.97 4.21 1.72
CA GLN A 40 -8.02 3.88 0.73
C GLN A 40 -8.46 5.10 -0.08
N LYS A 41 -8.60 6.28 0.54
CA LYS A 41 -9.00 7.49 -0.20
C LYS A 41 -7.93 7.94 -1.19
N ALA A 42 -6.65 7.75 -0.87
CA ALA A 42 -5.55 8.01 -1.80
C ALA A 42 -5.56 7.00 -2.95
N TRP A 43 -5.84 5.72 -2.66
CA TRP A 43 -6.03 4.68 -3.67
C TRP A 43 -7.18 5.02 -4.63
N ASP A 44 -8.32 5.50 -4.12
CA ASP A 44 -9.46 5.89 -4.94
C ASP A 44 -9.14 7.06 -5.88
N ILE A 45 -8.31 8.03 -5.44
CA ILE A 45 -7.82 9.11 -6.32
C ILE A 45 -6.98 8.54 -7.46
N MET A 46 -6.09 7.60 -7.16
CA MET A 46 -5.25 6.92 -8.16
C MET A 46 -6.09 6.15 -9.17
N THR A 47 -7.07 5.35 -8.72
CA THR A 47 -7.94 4.57 -9.61
C THR A 47 -8.81 5.44 -10.52
N LYS A 48 -9.24 6.61 -10.04
CA LYS A 48 -10.02 7.58 -10.83
C LYS A 48 -9.17 8.41 -11.81
N SER A 49 -7.84 8.31 -11.75
CA SER A 49 -6.97 9.05 -12.65
C SER A 49 -6.92 8.39 -14.04
N GLU A 50 -7.48 9.07 -15.04
CA GLU A 50 -7.48 8.61 -16.43
C GLU A 50 -6.10 8.74 -17.09
N ASN A 51 -5.33 9.75 -16.69
CA ASN A 51 -3.98 9.97 -17.21
C ASN A 51 -3.01 8.92 -16.62
N THR A 52 -2.37 8.15 -17.52
CA THR A 52 -1.44 7.08 -17.15
C THR A 52 -0.21 7.59 -16.39
N ASN A 53 0.34 8.75 -16.75
CA ASN A 53 1.51 9.32 -16.06
C ASN A 53 1.15 9.77 -14.65
N ASP A 54 -0.01 10.42 -14.48
CA ASP A 54 -0.51 10.82 -13.16
C ASP A 54 -0.79 9.60 -12.28
N ARG A 55 -1.37 8.55 -12.86
CA ARG A 55 -1.63 7.29 -12.17
C ARG A 55 -0.33 6.63 -11.69
N LEU A 56 0.69 6.57 -12.55
CA LEU A 56 2.01 6.04 -12.16
C LEU A 56 2.67 6.87 -11.06
N ASN A 57 2.60 8.20 -11.14
CA ASN A 57 3.13 9.09 -10.11
C ASN A 57 2.36 8.96 -8.78
N LEU A 58 1.04 8.80 -8.82
CA LEU A 58 0.22 8.49 -7.65
C LEU A 58 0.58 7.14 -7.04
N LEU A 59 0.78 6.10 -7.85
CA LEU A 59 1.25 4.80 -7.36
C LEU A 59 2.58 4.92 -6.64
N LYS A 60 3.57 5.60 -7.21
CA LYS A 60 4.87 5.85 -6.56
C LYS A 60 4.69 6.58 -5.23
N LEU A 61 3.87 7.63 -5.21
CA LEU A 61 3.57 8.38 -3.99
C LEU A 61 2.92 7.49 -2.92
N ILE A 62 1.90 6.69 -3.29
CA ILE A 62 1.23 5.77 -2.37
C ILE A 62 2.23 4.73 -1.85
N ALA A 63 3.04 4.13 -2.72
CA ALA A 63 4.02 3.12 -2.35
C ALA A 63 4.95 3.62 -1.24
N HIS A 64 5.55 4.80 -1.43
CA HIS A 64 6.50 5.39 -0.47
C HIS A 64 5.83 5.98 0.78
N ASP A 65 4.78 6.80 0.62
CA ASP A 65 4.16 7.46 1.77
C ASP A 65 3.44 6.46 2.68
N CYS A 66 2.79 5.43 2.11
CA CYS A 66 2.20 4.36 2.91
C CYS A 66 3.27 3.54 3.64
N TYR A 67 4.42 3.28 3.01
CA TYR A 67 5.53 2.60 3.68
C TYR A 67 5.99 3.35 4.93
N ILE A 68 6.22 4.67 4.80
CA ILE A 68 6.63 5.54 5.92
C ILE A 68 5.51 5.62 6.98
N ALA A 69 4.25 5.66 6.55
CA ALA A 69 3.10 5.72 7.45
C ALA A 69 2.72 4.36 8.06
N THR A 70 3.51 3.30 7.84
CA THR A 70 3.22 1.92 8.26
C THR A 70 1.89 1.35 7.75
N GLU A 71 1.39 1.86 6.62
CA GLU A 71 0.22 1.37 5.89
C GLU A 71 0.67 0.32 4.86
N TYR A 72 1.31 -0.74 5.35
CA TYR A 72 2.09 -1.65 4.50
C TYR A 72 1.25 -2.38 3.45
N TYR A 73 -0.01 -2.71 3.74
CA TYR A 73 -0.92 -3.32 2.78
C TYR A 73 -1.05 -2.49 1.48
N PHE A 74 -1.32 -1.19 1.59
CA PHE A 74 -1.41 -0.30 0.42
C PHE A 74 -0.06 -0.04 -0.22
N SER A 75 1.02 -0.02 0.56
CA SER A 75 2.38 0.09 0.02
C SER A 75 2.73 -1.12 -0.87
N THR A 76 2.47 -2.34 -0.40
CA THR A 76 2.70 -3.57 -1.18
C THR A 76 1.85 -3.59 -2.46
N LYS A 77 0.56 -3.23 -2.38
CA LYS A 77 -0.32 -3.13 -3.55
C LYS A 77 0.22 -2.14 -4.58
N ALA A 78 0.65 -0.97 -4.13
CA ALA A 78 1.20 0.04 -5.03
C ALA A 78 2.50 -0.44 -5.70
N PHE A 79 3.44 -1.03 -4.94
CA PHE A 79 4.65 -1.60 -5.54
C PHE A 79 4.36 -2.73 -6.53
N HIS A 80 3.36 -3.57 -6.26
CA HIS A 80 2.94 -4.62 -7.20
C HIS A 80 2.44 -4.04 -8.53
N GLU A 81 1.62 -2.98 -8.49
CA GLU A 81 1.13 -2.32 -9.71
C GLU A 81 2.25 -1.59 -10.46
N ILE A 82 3.21 -0.98 -9.75
CA ILE A 82 4.39 -0.37 -10.37
C ILE A 82 5.27 -1.44 -11.03
N GLU A 83 5.50 -2.57 -10.35
CA GLU A 83 6.32 -3.69 -10.85
C GLU A 83 5.79 -4.27 -12.16
N LYS A 84 4.47 -4.29 -12.38
CA LYS A 84 3.87 -4.70 -13.66
C LYS A 84 4.25 -3.78 -14.83
N LEU A 85 4.49 -2.50 -14.54
CA LEU A 85 4.83 -1.48 -15.53
C LEU A 85 6.34 -1.31 -15.67
N ASP A 86 7.09 -1.53 -14.59
CA ASP A 86 8.54 -1.36 -14.47
C ASP A 86 9.11 -2.49 -13.58
N PRO A 87 9.52 -3.64 -14.16
CA PRO A 87 9.96 -4.81 -13.44
C PRO A 87 11.41 -4.68 -12.93
N SER A 88 11.72 -3.56 -12.26
CA SER A 88 13.03 -3.30 -11.68
C SER A 88 13.23 -4.02 -10.33
N PRO A 89 14.47 -4.45 -10.00
CA PRO A 89 14.79 -5.03 -8.71
C PRO A 89 14.42 -4.12 -7.52
N GLU A 90 14.48 -2.81 -7.69
CA GLU A 90 14.09 -1.81 -6.68
C GLU A 90 12.61 -1.92 -6.31
N ASN A 91 11.72 -2.05 -7.30
CA ASN A 91 10.28 -2.18 -7.08
C ASN A 91 9.95 -3.50 -6.37
N TRP A 92 10.60 -4.60 -6.76
CA TRP A 92 10.48 -5.88 -6.07
C TRP A 92 10.96 -5.77 -4.62
N ASN A 93 12.12 -5.15 -4.37
CA ASN A 93 12.64 -4.96 -3.03
C ASN A 93 11.71 -4.10 -2.16
N GLY A 94 11.10 -3.06 -2.74
CA GLY A 94 10.06 -2.26 -2.07
C GLY A 94 8.84 -3.09 -1.70
N LYS A 95 8.30 -3.88 -2.64
CA LYS A 95 7.17 -4.80 -2.41
C LYS A 95 7.47 -5.80 -1.30
N ARG A 96 8.64 -6.45 -1.35
CA ARG A 96 9.11 -7.41 -0.35
C ARG A 96 9.27 -6.78 1.02
N GLY A 97 9.86 -5.58 1.10
CA GLY A 97 10.00 -4.82 2.33
C GLY A 97 8.66 -4.46 2.96
N ALA A 98 7.71 -3.99 2.15
CA ALA A 98 6.36 -3.67 2.61
C ALA A 98 5.62 -4.92 3.12
N CYS A 99 5.74 -6.05 2.41
CA CYS A 99 5.19 -7.33 2.87
C CYS A 99 5.75 -7.75 4.25
N ALA A 100 7.07 -7.65 4.43
CA ALA A 100 7.70 -7.93 5.72
C ALA A 100 7.20 -6.99 6.83
N GLY A 101 6.94 -5.73 6.50
CA GLY A 101 6.33 -4.76 7.42
C GLY A 101 4.91 -5.17 7.86
N LEU A 102 4.06 -5.57 6.92
CA LEU A 102 2.72 -6.08 7.21
C LEU A 102 2.79 -7.36 8.06
N PHE A 103 3.73 -8.25 7.75
CA PHE A 103 3.94 -9.48 8.50
C PHE A 103 4.34 -9.19 9.95
N ARG A 104 5.24 -8.22 10.18
CA ARG A 104 5.59 -7.78 11.54
C ARG A 104 4.40 -7.23 12.31
N GLN A 105 3.49 -6.50 11.65
CA GLN A 105 2.25 -6.03 12.30
C GLN A 105 1.36 -7.20 12.67
N LEU A 106 1.17 -8.15 11.76
CA LEU A 106 0.37 -9.36 11.99
C LEU A 106 0.93 -10.20 13.15
N THR A 107 2.26 -10.37 13.25
CA THR A 107 2.84 -11.14 14.36
C THR A 107 2.61 -10.50 15.73
N THR A 108 2.44 -9.17 15.76
CA THR A 108 2.09 -8.42 16.97
C THR A 108 0.59 -8.50 17.28
N GLN A 109 -0.26 -8.56 16.24
CA GLN A 109 -1.72 -8.48 16.34
C GLN A 109 -2.41 -9.65 15.63
N LYS A 110 -2.03 -10.88 16.00
CA LYS A 110 -2.43 -12.12 15.32
C LYS A 110 -3.94 -12.38 15.22
N ASN A 111 -4.75 -11.75 16.09
CA ASN A 111 -6.20 -11.90 16.13
C ASN A 111 -6.95 -10.84 15.30
N ASP A 112 -6.25 -9.87 14.73
CA ASP A 112 -6.85 -8.85 13.89
C ASP A 112 -7.23 -9.44 12.52
N GLN A 113 -8.52 -9.67 12.34
CA GLN A 113 -9.09 -10.25 11.12
C GLN A 113 -8.82 -9.39 9.88
N VAL A 114 -8.70 -8.06 10.04
CA VAL A 114 -8.38 -7.16 8.93
C VAL A 114 -6.94 -7.39 8.48
N LEU A 115 -5.99 -7.49 9.40
CA LEU A 115 -4.59 -7.78 9.07
C LEU A 115 -4.41 -9.17 8.46
N VAL A 116 -5.15 -10.18 8.96
CA VAL A 116 -5.16 -11.53 8.37
C VAL A 116 -5.64 -11.48 6.92
N HIS A 117 -6.76 -10.81 6.66
CA HIS A 117 -7.30 -10.66 5.31
C HIS A 117 -6.31 -9.93 4.38
N GLN A 118 -5.76 -8.79 4.83
CA GLN A 118 -4.76 -8.03 4.08
C GLN A 118 -3.51 -8.86 3.77
N MET A 119 -3.05 -9.68 4.72
CA MET A 119 -1.92 -10.56 4.52
C MET A 119 -2.22 -11.62 3.46
N ARG A 120 -3.39 -12.26 3.50
CA ARG A 120 -3.79 -13.27 2.48
C ARG A 120 -3.76 -12.68 1.08
N GLU A 121 -4.32 -11.49 0.90
CA GLU A 121 -4.24 -10.78 -0.39
C GLU A 121 -2.79 -10.50 -0.80
N VAL A 122 -1.96 -9.99 0.11
CA VAL A 122 -0.55 -9.71 -0.18
C VAL A 122 0.21 -10.97 -0.60
N LEU A 123 -0.05 -12.11 0.04
CA LEU A 123 0.55 -13.38 -0.34
C LEU A 123 0.16 -13.77 -1.78
N GLN A 124 -1.10 -13.58 -2.18
CA GLN A 124 -1.54 -13.83 -3.57
C GLN A 124 -0.81 -12.91 -4.57
N LEU A 125 -0.66 -11.62 -4.24
CA LEU A 125 0.05 -10.65 -5.10
C LEU A 125 1.54 -10.95 -5.24
N ILE A 126 2.14 -11.60 -4.25
CA ILE A 126 3.54 -12.03 -4.29
C ILE A 126 3.68 -13.29 -5.13
N ASP A 127 2.77 -14.26 -4.94
CA ASP A 127 2.73 -15.53 -5.68
C ASP A 127 2.62 -15.29 -7.20
N SER A 128 1.84 -14.29 -7.62
CA SER A 128 1.60 -14.02 -9.04
C SER A 128 2.85 -13.64 -9.85
N ASN A 129 3.91 -13.12 -9.22
CA ASN A 129 5.03 -12.48 -9.94
C ASN A 129 6.28 -13.36 -10.15
N HIS A 130 6.24 -14.67 -9.88
CA HIS A 130 7.29 -15.66 -10.23
C HIS A 130 8.76 -15.21 -9.97
N HIS A 131 9.00 -14.33 -8.99
CA HIS A 131 10.36 -13.94 -8.64
C HIS A 131 11.07 -15.13 -7.97
N PRO A 132 12.35 -15.44 -8.28
CA PRO A 132 13.08 -16.57 -7.67
C PRO A 132 13.11 -16.63 -6.13
N ASN A 133 12.83 -15.50 -5.46
CA ASN A 133 12.86 -15.37 -4.00
C ASN A 133 11.46 -15.30 -3.39
N CYS A 134 10.42 -15.37 -4.22
CA CYS A 134 9.02 -15.37 -3.82
C CYS A 134 8.71 -16.59 -2.94
N GLU A 135 9.09 -17.78 -3.40
CA GLU A 135 8.77 -19.05 -2.73
C GLU A 135 9.27 -19.09 -1.29
N PHE A 136 10.51 -18.65 -1.06
CA PHE A 136 11.08 -18.61 0.28
C PHE A 136 10.28 -17.68 1.20
N LEU A 137 9.92 -16.48 0.74
CA LEU A 137 9.12 -15.53 1.51
C LEU A 137 7.74 -16.10 1.85
N LEU A 138 7.05 -16.67 0.85
CA LEU A 138 5.74 -17.29 1.03
C LEU A 138 5.80 -18.45 2.03
N LYS A 139 6.81 -19.32 1.90
CA LYS A 139 7.03 -20.45 2.81
C LYS A 139 7.18 -19.99 4.25
N VAL A 140 8.03 -18.99 4.50
CA VAL A 140 8.27 -18.46 5.86
C VAL A 140 6.98 -17.93 6.49
N ILE A 141 6.20 -17.14 5.75
CA ILE A 141 4.97 -16.53 6.28
C ILE A 141 3.88 -17.59 6.50
N ARG A 142 3.70 -18.52 5.56
CA ARG A 142 2.69 -19.60 5.67
C ARG A 142 3.01 -20.53 6.85
N SER A 143 4.27 -20.96 6.99
CA SER A 143 4.71 -21.79 8.12
C SER A 143 4.55 -21.09 9.48
N TRP A 144 4.75 -19.76 9.53
CA TRP A 144 4.44 -18.99 10.73
C TRP A 144 2.93 -18.99 11.03
N GLY A 145 2.08 -18.81 10.02
CA GLY A 145 0.63 -18.85 10.16
C GLY A 145 0.13 -20.18 10.72
N GLU A 146 0.62 -21.30 10.18
CA GLU A 146 0.30 -22.66 10.64
C GLU A 146 0.69 -22.87 12.11
N SER A 147 1.92 -22.51 12.50
CA SER A 147 2.40 -22.68 13.88
C SER A 147 1.68 -21.81 14.91
N HIS A 148 1.03 -20.72 14.48
CA HIS A 148 0.36 -19.76 15.35
C HIS A 148 -1.17 -19.80 15.24
N ASN A 149 -1.74 -20.77 14.50
CA ASN A 149 -3.17 -20.90 14.21
C ASN A 149 -3.79 -19.65 13.55
N VAL A 150 -3.03 -18.99 12.67
CA VAL A 150 -3.50 -17.85 11.88
C VAL A 150 -3.84 -18.34 10.48
N PRO A 151 -5.10 -18.20 10.01
CA PRO A 151 -5.54 -18.75 8.72
C PRO A 151 -5.02 -17.89 7.56
N LEU A 152 -3.77 -18.13 7.15
CA LEU A 152 -3.11 -17.46 6.03
C LEU A 152 -3.17 -18.25 4.72
N THR A 153 -3.49 -19.54 4.80
CA THR A 153 -3.72 -20.41 3.64
C THR A 153 -5.11 -20.13 3.07
N ILE A 154 -5.24 -20.14 1.75
CA ILE A 154 -6.54 -20.02 1.06
C ILE A 154 -7.09 -21.41 0.82
#